data_AF-A0A6G0M6B8-F1
#
_entry.id   AF-A0A6G0M6B8-F1
#
_cell.length_a   1.000
_cell.length_b   1.000
_cell.length_c   1.000
_cell.angle_alpha   90.00
_cell.angle_beta   90.00
_cell.angle_gamma   90.00
#
_symmetry.space_group_name_H-M   'P 1'
#
loop_
_entity.id
_entity.type
_entity.pdbx_description
1 polymer ?
#
loop_
_entity_poly.entity_id
_entity_poly.type
_entity_poly.pdbx_seq_one_letter_code
_entity_poly.pdbx_strand_id
1 'polypeptide(L)'
;MSKRKCVNRTEQEKINLLKEWRDNPEWDIQEASRRLGVKEATLRGWKKLYWHRLDSFVGSKRKRKKGKGPGPRRKLKPYEDRLVDYFFSLREKAARNHGLTALSSTTPK
;
A
#
# COMPACT_ATOMS: atom_id res chain seq x y z
N MET A 1 -11.17 -30.02 -9.65
CA MET A 1 -11.11 -29.05 -8.52
C MET A 1 -10.96 -27.63 -9.05
N SER A 2 -11.93 -26.74 -8.78
CA SER A 2 -11.87 -25.34 -9.21
C SER A 2 -10.70 -24.62 -8.54
N LYS A 3 -9.79 -24.02 -9.31
CA LYS A 3 -8.67 -23.23 -8.79
C LYS A 3 -9.25 -22.05 -8.02
N ARG A 4 -8.92 -21.92 -6.73
CA ARG A 4 -9.34 -20.79 -5.90
C ARG A 4 -8.84 -19.49 -6.54
N LYS A 5 -9.73 -18.70 -7.15
CA LYS A 5 -9.39 -17.37 -7.68
C LYS A 5 -9.09 -16.45 -6.49
N CYS A 6 -7.81 -16.15 -6.27
CA CYS A 6 -7.41 -15.11 -5.34
C CYS A 6 -7.67 -13.75 -6.00
N VAL A 7 -8.68 -13.04 -5.51
CA VAL A 7 -9.00 -11.68 -5.98
C VAL A 7 -8.10 -10.70 -5.23
N ASN A 8 -7.05 -10.24 -5.90
CA ASN A 8 -6.23 -9.13 -5.38
C ASN A 8 -7.04 -7.83 -5.48
N ARG A 9 -7.66 -7.43 -4.35
CA ARG A 9 -8.35 -6.14 -4.21
C ARG A 9 -7.34 -5.00 -3.99
N THR A 10 -7.60 -3.84 -4.58
CA THR A 10 -6.80 -2.62 -4.34
C THR A 10 -6.93 -2.15 -2.90
N GLU A 11 -6.00 -1.32 -2.42
CA GLU A 11 -6.13 -0.68 -1.11
C GLU A 11 -7.39 0.18 -1.02
N GLN A 12 -7.75 0.86 -2.11
CA GLN A 12 -8.98 1.64 -2.18
C GLN A 12 -10.24 0.76 -2.06
N GLU A 13 -10.30 -0.37 -2.77
CA GLU A 13 -11.41 -1.33 -2.64
C GLU A 13 -11.54 -1.84 -1.20
N LYS A 14 -10.42 -2.13 -0.52
CA LYS A 14 -10.44 -2.57 0.89
C LYS A 14 -11.03 -1.51 1.81
N ILE A 15 -10.63 -0.26 1.60
CA ILE A 15 -11.08 0.88 2.41
C ILE A 15 -12.56 1.14 2.19
N ASN A 16 -13.05 1.09 0.95
CA ASN A 16 -14.47 1.26 0.66
C ASN A 16 -15.33 0.20 1.37
N LEU A 17 -14.92 -1.07 1.34
CA LEU A 17 -15.64 -2.15 2.04
C LEU A 17 -15.61 -1.98 3.56
N LEU A 18 -14.50 -1.46 4.11
CA LEU A 18 -14.41 -1.15 5.53
C LEU A 18 -15.27 0.07 5.91
N LYS A 19 -15.44 1.04 5.01
CA LYS A 19 -16.38 2.16 5.21
C LYS A 19 -17.82 1.65 5.21
N GLU A 20 -18.19 0.81 4.23
CA GLU A 20 -19.50 0.14 4.22
C GLU A 20 -19.75 -0.64 5.51
N TRP A 21 -18.74 -1.31 6.06
CA TRP A 21 -18.88 -1.99 7.36
C TRP A 21 -18.95 -1.02 8.55
N ARG A 22 -18.24 0.11 8.52
CA ARG A 22 -18.34 1.16 9.55
C ARG A 22 -19.72 1.80 9.57
N ASP A 23 -20.31 2.01 8.40
CA ASP A 23 -21.62 2.62 8.22
C ASP A 23 -22.77 1.67 8.62
N ASN A 24 -22.47 0.36 8.73
CA ASN A 24 -23.41 -0.68 9.17
C ASN A 24 -22.89 -1.38 10.44
N PRO A 25 -22.96 -0.74 11.61
CA PRO A 25 -22.44 -1.28 12.87
C PRO A 25 -23.18 -2.53 13.37
N GLU A 26 -24.38 -2.81 12.87
CA GLU A 26 -25.14 -4.02 13.21
C GLU A 26 -24.54 -5.30 12.62
N TRP A 27 -23.70 -5.19 11.58
CA TRP A 27 -23.12 -6.37 10.95
C TRP A 27 -22.01 -6.95 11.81
N ASP A 28 -22.27 -8.13 12.36
CA ASP A 28 -21.21 -8.96 12.92
C ASP A 28 -20.17 -9.33 11.85
N ILE A 29 -18.96 -9.67 12.26
CA ILE A 29 -17.83 -10.00 11.39
C ILE A 29 -18.23 -11.08 10.37
N GLN A 30 -19.00 -12.09 10.80
CA GLN A 30 -19.46 -13.16 9.91
C GLN A 30 -20.41 -12.65 8.83
N GLU A 31 -21.36 -11.80 9.23
CA GLU A 31 -22.36 -11.24 8.34
C GLU A 31 -21.75 -10.23 7.36
N ALA A 32 -20.86 -9.36 7.85
CA ALA A 32 -20.03 -8.49 7.02
C ALA A 32 -19.17 -9.31 6.03
N SER A 33 -18.59 -10.42 6.46
CA SER A 33 -17.79 -11.30 5.58
C SER A 33 -18.64 -11.85 4.41
N ARG A 34 -19.88 -12.26 4.70
CA ARG A 34 -20.83 -12.82 3.74
C ARG A 34 -21.35 -11.76 2.78
N ARG A 35 -21.74 -10.57 3.29
CA ARG A 35 -22.22 -9.43 2.50
C ARG A 35 -21.14 -8.86 1.58
N LEU A 36 -19.92 -8.68 2.10
CA LEU A 36 -18.80 -8.09 1.36
C LEU A 36 -18.07 -9.10 0.45
N GLY A 37 -18.38 -10.40 0.59
CA GLY A 37 -17.73 -11.48 -0.16
C GLY A 37 -16.23 -11.58 0.14
N VAL A 38 -15.85 -11.36 1.40
CA VAL A 38 -14.46 -11.37 1.89
C VAL A 38 -14.35 -12.39 3.01
N LYS A 39 -13.25 -13.16 3.06
CA LYS A 39 -13.02 -14.09 4.19
C LYS A 39 -12.87 -13.32 5.50
N GLU A 40 -13.42 -13.86 6.59
CA GLU A 40 -13.36 -13.27 7.93
C GLU A 40 -11.92 -12.91 8.38
N ALA A 41 -10.97 -13.84 8.20
CA ALA A 41 -9.57 -13.61 8.55
C ALA A 41 -8.97 -12.40 7.80
N THR A 42 -9.34 -12.24 6.54
CA THR A 42 -8.91 -11.12 5.71
C THR A 42 -9.55 -9.82 6.18
N LEU A 43 -10.85 -9.83 6.49
CA LEU A 43 -11.60 -8.68 7.00
C LEU A 43 -11.04 -8.20 8.35
N ARG A 44 -10.75 -9.13 9.27
CA ARG A 44 -10.09 -8.84 10.56
C ARG A 44 -8.71 -8.21 10.35
N GLY A 45 -7.91 -8.76 9.42
CA GLY A 45 -6.61 -8.20 9.06
C GLY A 45 -6.72 -6.77 8.51
N TRP A 46 -7.72 -6.50 7.68
CA TRP A 46 -7.95 -5.16 7.14
C TRP A 46 -8.41 -4.18 8.23
N LYS A 47 -9.29 -4.61 9.13
CA LYS A 47 -9.70 -3.80 10.29
C LYS A 47 -8.48 -3.34 11.09
N LYS A 48 -7.60 -4.26 11.48
CA LYS A 48 -6.40 -3.91 12.25
C LYS A 48 -5.48 -2.89 11.56
N LEU A 49 -5.36 -2.97 10.23
CA LEU A 49 -4.42 -2.14 9.46
C LEU A 49 -4.99 -0.78 9.07
N TYR A 50 -6.26 -0.71 8.67
CA TYR A 50 -6.83 0.47 8.02
C TYR A 50 -7.88 1.18 8.86
N TRP A 51 -8.45 0.56 9.91
CA TRP A 51 -9.59 1.11 10.66
C TRP A 51 -9.31 2.51 11.23
N HIS A 52 -8.12 2.73 11.80
CA HIS A 52 -7.72 4.05 12.33
C HIS A 52 -7.42 5.11 11.27
N ARG A 53 -7.22 4.69 10.01
CA ARG A 53 -6.84 5.58 8.90
C ARG A 53 -7.92 5.68 7.83
N LEU A 54 -9.14 5.18 8.09
CA LEU A 54 -10.24 5.15 7.13
C LEU A 54 -10.59 6.55 6.59
N ASP A 55 -10.48 7.58 7.43
CA ASP A 55 -10.84 8.95 7.09
C ASP A 55 -9.71 9.70 6.38
N SER A 56 -8.46 9.36 6.68
CA SER A 56 -7.28 10.04 6.12
C SER A 56 -6.73 9.39 4.84
N PHE A 57 -7.11 8.15 4.54
CA PHE A 57 -6.43 7.35 3.52
C PHE A 57 -7.23 7.28 2.21
N VAL A 58 -6.79 8.06 1.22
CA VAL A 58 -7.17 7.85 -0.18
C VAL A 58 -6.32 6.70 -0.70
N GLY A 59 -6.82 5.47 -0.54
CA GLY A 59 -6.09 4.26 -0.91
C GLY A 59 -5.54 4.32 -2.34
N SER A 60 -4.38 3.70 -2.56
CA SER A 60 -3.81 3.64 -3.89
C SER A 60 -4.70 2.80 -4.82
N LYS A 61 -5.11 3.40 -5.94
CA LYS A 61 -5.74 2.68 -7.08
C LYS A 61 -4.78 1.69 -7.75
N ARG A 62 -3.47 1.79 -7.48
CA ARG A 62 -2.50 0.87 -8.06
C ARG A 62 -2.72 -0.52 -7.49
N LYS A 63 -3.23 -1.43 -8.33
CA LYS A 63 -3.06 -2.86 -8.08
C LYS A 63 -1.56 -3.11 -8.06
N ARG A 64 -1.07 -3.76 -7.00
CA ARG A 64 0.30 -4.28 -6.98
C ARG A 64 0.45 -5.12 -8.25
N LYS A 65 1.28 -4.66 -9.20
CA LYS A 65 1.55 -5.42 -10.42
C LYS A 65 1.98 -6.81 -9.98
N LYS A 66 1.26 -7.83 -10.45
CA LYS A 66 1.73 -9.21 -10.33
C LYS A 66 2.99 -9.27 -11.20
N GLY A 67 4.16 -9.13 -10.57
CA GLY A 67 5.45 -9.07 -11.26
C GLY A 67 6.05 -7.66 -11.40
N LYS A 68 6.82 -7.25 -10.39
CA LYS A 68 8.18 -6.76 -10.62
C LYS A 68 9.08 -7.52 -9.63
N GLY A 69 9.57 -8.68 -10.09
CA GLY A 69 10.49 -9.57 -9.38
C GLY A 69 9.83 -10.83 -8.78
N PRO A 70 10.23 -12.05 -9.20
CA PRO A 70 9.88 -13.27 -8.50
C PRO A 70 10.86 -13.44 -7.34
N GLY A 71 10.42 -13.22 -6.11
CA GLY A 71 11.19 -13.65 -4.94
C GLY A 71 11.14 -12.70 -3.74
N PRO A 72 11.65 -13.17 -2.60
CA PRO A 72 11.92 -12.33 -1.44
C PRO A 72 12.71 -11.09 -1.89
N ARG A 73 12.47 -9.94 -1.25
CA ARG A 73 13.33 -8.76 -1.44
C ARG A 73 14.78 -9.22 -1.26
N ARG A 74 15.58 -9.11 -2.33
CA ARG A 74 17.01 -9.42 -2.29
C ARG A 74 17.61 -8.58 -1.16
N LYS A 75 18.23 -9.23 -0.17
CA LYS A 75 19.06 -8.52 0.81
C LYS A 75 20.28 -7.99 0.06
N LEU A 76 20.50 -6.67 0.12
CA LEU A 76 21.71 -6.06 -0.43
C LEU A 76 22.92 -6.65 0.30
N LYS A 77 24.00 -6.93 -0.43
CA LYS A 77 25.26 -7.31 0.19
C LYS A 77 25.89 -6.05 0.83
N PRO A 78 26.70 -6.17 1.89
CA PRO A 78 27.25 -5.02 2.61
C PRO A 78 28.06 -4.02 1.76
N TYR A 79 28.60 -4.44 0.60
CA TYR A 79 29.29 -3.54 -0.31
C TYR A 79 28.33 -2.75 -1.23
N GLU A 80 27.17 -3.30 -1.55
CA GLU A 80 26.14 -2.61 -2.34
C GLU A 80 25.48 -1.52 -1.50
N ASP A 81 25.31 -1.77 -0.20
CA ASP A 81 24.76 -0.81 0.75
C ASP A 81 25.63 0.46 0.82
N ARG A 82 26.96 0.28 0.89
CA ARG A 82 27.91 1.41 0.85
C ARG A 82 27.85 2.21 -0.45
N LEU A 83 27.61 1.55 -1.58
CA LEU A 83 27.47 2.25 -2.87
C LEU A 83 26.16 3.05 -2.94
N VAL A 84 25.09 2.50 -2.36
CA VAL A 84 23.80 3.17 -2.25
C VAL A 84 23.91 4.39 -1.33
N ASP A 85 24.54 4.25 -0.17
CA ASP A 85 24.80 5.35 0.77
C ASP A 85 25.66 6.45 0.15
N TYR A 86 26.72 6.06 -0.57
CA TYR A 86 27.57 7.01 -1.29
C TYR A 86 26.76 7.79 -2.33
N PHE A 87 25.93 7.12 -3.13
CA PHE A 87 25.09 7.78 -4.12
C PHE A 87 24.09 8.77 -3.50
N PHE A 88 23.46 8.40 -2.39
CA PHE A 88 22.57 9.31 -1.65
C PHE A 88 23.32 10.50 -1.08
N SER A 89 24.51 10.28 -0.51
CA SER A 89 25.35 11.36 0.02
C SER A 89 25.77 12.36 -1.06
N LEU A 90 26.05 11.90 -2.28
CA LEU A 90 26.35 12.76 -3.44
C LEU A 90 25.13 13.58 -3.85
N ARG A 91 23.94 12.98 -3.87
CA ARG A 91 22.69 13.68 -4.19
C ARG A 91 22.39 14.79 -3.18
N GLU A 92 22.57 14.51 -1.89
CA GLU A 92 22.39 15.50 -0.82
C GLU A 92 23.47 16.60 -0.86
N LYS A 93 24.72 16.24 -1.19
CA LYS A 93 25.81 17.20 -1.34
C LYS A 93 25.59 18.10 -2.55
N ALA A 94 25.11 17.55 -3.66
CA ALA A 94 24.71 18.32 -4.84
C ALA A 94 23.53 19.27 -4.54
N ALA A 95 22.52 18.81 -3.81
CA ALA A 95 21.41 19.65 -3.38
C ALA A 95 21.86 20.81 -2.48
N ARG A 96 22.82 20.56 -1.58
CA ARG A 96 23.41 21.58 -0.69
C ARG A 96 24.31 22.57 -1.45
N ASN A 97 25.12 22.09 -2.39
CA ASN A 97 26.08 22.92 -3.12
C ASN A 97 25.43 23.77 -4.21
N HIS A 98 24.32 23.33 -4.81
CA HIS A 98 23.67 24.04 -5.90
C HIS A 98 22.48 24.91 -5.49
N GLY A 99 22.16 25.04 -4.20
CA GLY A 99 21.12 25.96 -3.73
C GLY A 99 19.81 25.86 -4.53
N LEU A 100 19.42 24.65 -4.94
CA LEU A 100 18.19 24.42 -5.69
C LEU A 100 17.01 24.52 -4.72
N THR A 101 16.64 25.78 -4.44
CA THR A 101 15.32 26.15 -3.95
C THR A 101 14.27 25.49 -4.84
N ALA A 102 13.38 24.75 -4.18
CA ALA A 102 12.04 24.38 -4.61
C ALA A 102 11.66 24.71 -6.06
N LEU A 103 11.75 23.72 -6.95
CA LEU A 103 10.79 23.64 -8.05
C LEU A 103 9.79 22.56 -7.68
N SER A 104 8.70 23.03 -7.08
CA SER A 104 7.39 22.39 -7.13
C SER A 104 7.16 21.80 -8.52
N SER A 105 7.17 20.48 -8.64
CA SER A 105 6.63 19.82 -9.82
C SER A 105 5.11 19.94 -9.77
N THR A 106 4.61 21.10 -10.19
CA THR A 106 3.27 21.24 -10.78
C THR A 106 3.23 20.32 -12.00
N THR A 107 2.52 19.21 -11.90
CA THR A 107 2.12 18.43 -13.08
C THR A 107 0.85 19.06 -13.66
N PRO A 108 0.78 19.35 -14.97
CA PRO A 108 -0.40 19.94 -15.59
C PRO A 108 -1.54 18.92 -15.73
N LYS A 109 -2.75 19.47 -15.94
CA LYS A 109 -4.02 18.76 -16.19
C LYS A 109 -3.97 17.88 -17.43
#